data_AF-A0A8T2KFG7-F1
#
_entry.id   AF-A0A8T2KFG7-F1
#
_cell.length_a   1.000
_cell.length_b   1.000
_cell.length_c   1.000
_cell.angle_alpha   90.00
_cell.angle_beta   90.00
_cell.angle_gamma   90.00
#
_symmetry.space_group_name_H-M   'P 1'
#
loop_
_entity.id
_entity.type
_entity.pdbx_description
1 polymer ?
#
loop_
_entity_poly.entity_id
_entity_poly.type
_entity_poly.pdbx_seq_one_letter_code
_entity_poly.pdbx_strand_id
1 'polypeptide(L)'
;MYRESAINYLKWYRQYPGGKLEELITAYSDGNKTEGRVTAELQKNLKKSHLYIPDTQVMDSALYHCAVDAQCEKANGEQCKNTVWFNANLR
;
A
#
# COMPACT_ATOMS: atom_id res chain seq x y z
N MET A 1 4.11 19.95 18.92
CA MET A 1 3.32 18.69 18.91
C MET A 1 3.42 18.11 17.50
N TYR A 2 4.17 17.02 17.34
CA TYR A 2 4.43 16.40 16.04
C TYR A 2 3.11 15.83 15.51
N ARG A 3 2.63 16.35 14.37
CA ARG A 3 1.44 15.84 13.72
C ARG A 3 1.85 14.53 13.08
N GLU A 4 1.51 13.45 13.76
CA GLU A 4 1.67 12.11 13.23
C GLU A 4 1.07 12.12 11.82
N SER A 5 1.92 11.77 10.87
CA SER A 5 1.62 11.78 9.46
C SER A 5 0.49 10.78 9.20
N ALA A 6 -0.76 11.27 9.21
CA ALA A 6 -1.94 10.43 9.12
C ALA A 6 -2.01 9.84 7.71
N ILE A 7 -1.81 8.53 7.60
CA ILE A 7 -2.06 7.80 6.35
C ILE A 7 -3.55 8.01 6.03
N ASN A 8 -3.85 8.75 4.97
CA ASN A 8 -5.23 8.95 4.53
C ASN A 8 -5.75 7.67 3.87
N TYR A 9 -4.92 7.06 3.02
CA TYR A 9 -5.19 5.78 2.39
C TYR A 9 -3.88 5.05 2.04
N LEU A 10 -3.99 3.74 1.85
CA LEU A 10 -2.92 2.90 1.32
C LEU A 10 -3.44 2.14 0.11
N LYS A 11 -2.61 2.10 -0.94
CA LYS A 11 -2.85 1.36 -2.18
C LYS A 11 -1.88 0.21 -2.29
N TRP A 12 -2.40 -0.95 -2.63
CA TRP A 12 -1.62 -2.10 -3.05
C TRP A 12 -1.60 -2.18 -4.57
N TYR A 13 -0.45 -2.54 -5.11
CA TYR A 13 -0.23 -2.72 -6.53
C TYR A 13 0.45 -4.05 -6.83
N ARG A 14 0.16 -4.59 -8.01
CA ARG A 14 0.82 -5.76 -8.57
C ARG A 14 1.61 -5.36 -9.79
N GLN A 15 2.78 -5.95 -9.97
CA GLN A 15 3.56 -5.84 -11.19
C GLN A 15 4.07 -7.22 -11.61
N TYR A 16 3.56 -7.71 -12.74
CA TYR A 16 4.10 -8.90 -13.38
C TYR A 16 5.49 -8.63 -13.98
N PRO A 17 6.36 -9.64 -14.15
CA PRO A 17 7.64 -9.48 -14.81
C PRO A 17 7.51 -8.80 -16.19
N GLY A 18 8.18 -7.66 -16.39
CA GLY A 18 8.08 -6.86 -17.62
C GLY A 18 6.77 -6.10 -17.81
N GLY A 19 5.83 -6.20 -16.87
CA GLY A 19 4.53 -5.56 -16.90
C GLY A 19 4.50 -4.17 -16.27
N LYS A 20 3.38 -3.48 -16.48
CA LYS A 20 3.05 -2.22 -15.80
C LYS A 20 2.60 -2.48 -14.36
N LEU A 21 2.65 -1.44 -13.53
CA LEU A 21 2.08 -1.44 -12.20
C LEU A 21 0.54 -1.36 -12.30
N GLU A 22 -0.17 -2.31 -11.70
CA GLU A 22 -1.63 -2.40 -11.68
C GLU A 22 -2.14 -2.21 -10.26
N GLU A 23 -3.14 -1.34 -10.05
CA GLU A 23 -3.78 -1.19 -8.74
C GLU A 23 -4.58 -2.46 -8.40
N LEU A 24 -4.30 -3.04 -7.23
CA LEU A 24 -5.00 -4.22 -6.70
C LEU A 24 -6.18 -3.83 -5.82
N ILE A 25 -5.93 -2.97 -4.82
CA ILE A 25 -6.90 -2.60 -3.79
C ILE A 25 -6.46 -1.33 -3.07
N THR A 26 -7.42 -0.46 -2.75
CA THR A 26 -7.20 0.76 -1.96
C THR A 26 -7.95 0.69 -0.63
N ALA A 27 -7.22 0.78 0.50
CA ALA A 27 -7.76 0.82 1.85
C ALA A 27 -7.72 2.25 2.43
N TYR A 28 -8.86 2.76 2.89
CA TYR A 28 -9.02 4.14 3.39
C TYR A 28 -9.09 4.25 4.92
N SER A 29 -9.46 3.18 5.60
CA SER A 29 -9.67 3.14 7.06
C SER A 29 -8.90 1.98 7.68
N ASP A 30 -8.70 2.03 8.99
CA ASP A 30 -8.21 0.89 9.74
C ASP A 30 -9.11 -0.34 9.57
N GLY A 31 -8.51 -1.52 9.60
CA GLY A 31 -9.18 -2.81 9.44
C GLY A 31 -9.00 -3.44 8.06
N ASN A 32 -9.86 -4.42 7.76
CA ASN A 32 -9.77 -5.23 6.56
C ASN A 32 -10.70 -4.70 5.48
N LYS A 33 -10.18 -4.63 4.25
CA LYS A 33 -10.96 -4.43 3.04
C LYS A 33 -10.73 -5.61 2.09
N THR A 34 -11.80 -6.20 1.59
CA THR A 34 -11.74 -7.33 0.67
C THR A 34 -12.34 -6.93 -0.68
N GLU A 35 -11.60 -7.18 -1.75
CA GLU A 35 -12.06 -7.04 -3.14
C GLU A 35 -11.70 -8.31 -3.92
N GLY A 36 -12.74 -9.04 -4.35
CA GLY A 36 -12.55 -10.35 -4.98
C GLY A 36 -11.86 -11.35 -4.04
N ARG A 37 -10.71 -11.87 -4.46
CA ARG A 37 -9.88 -12.78 -3.64
C ARG A 37 -8.91 -12.01 -2.73
N VAL A 38 -8.70 -10.72 -2.94
CA VAL A 38 -7.64 -9.99 -2.24
C VAL A 38 -8.20 -9.28 -1.01
N THR A 39 -7.52 -9.40 0.13
CA THR A 39 -7.84 -8.66 1.35
C THR A 39 -6.65 -7.82 1.77
N ALA A 40 -6.85 -6.52 1.95
CA ALA A 40 -5.87 -5.60 2.50
C ALA A 40 -6.26 -5.22 3.93
N GLU A 41 -5.38 -5.50 4.89
CA GLU A 41 -5.46 -4.97 6.24
C GLU A 41 -4.70 -3.64 6.30
N LEU A 42 -5.30 -2.60 6.87
CA LEU A 42 -4.61 -1.34 7.19
C LEU A 42 -4.62 -1.10 8.69
N GLN A 43 -3.45 -0.80 9.25
CA GLN A 43 -3.23 -0.41 10.63
C GLN A 43 -2.50 0.93 10.65
N LYS A 44 -3.23 2.04 10.57
CA LYS A 44 -2.72 3.42 10.51
C LYS A 44 -1.89 3.77 11.73
N ASN A 45 -2.35 3.40 12.93
CA ASN A 45 -1.63 3.63 14.19
C ASN A 45 -0.28 2.91 14.23
N LEU A 46 -0.16 1.78 13.54
CA LEU A 46 1.08 1.01 13.46
C LEU A 46 1.87 1.30 12.18
N LYS A 47 1.34 2.17 11.30
CA LYS A 47 1.85 2.44 9.95
C LYS A 47 2.17 1.17 9.16
N LYS A 48 1.30 0.17 9.28
CA LYS A 48 1.45 -1.16 8.67
C LYS A 48 0.25 -1.50 7.80
N SER A 49 0.50 -2.35 6.81
CA SER A 49 -0.54 -2.99 6.03
C SER A 49 -0.10 -4.39 5.63
N HIS A 50 -1.04 -5.32 5.63
CA HIS A 50 -0.83 -6.67 5.14
C HIS A 50 -1.75 -6.93 3.95
N LEU A 51 -1.22 -7.62 2.95
CA LEU A 51 -1.98 -8.10 1.82
C LEU A 51 -2.15 -9.61 1.95
N TYR A 52 -3.40 -10.06 1.97
CA TYR A 52 -3.78 -11.45 2.00
C TYR A 52 -4.41 -11.86 0.68
N ILE A 53 -3.86 -12.92 0.08
CA ILE A 53 -4.37 -13.54 -1.14
C ILE A 53 -4.53 -15.04 -0.81
N PRO A 54 -5.76 -15.55 -0.66
CA PRO A 54 -6.01 -16.96 -0.42
C PRO A 54 -5.71 -17.77 -1.68
N ASP A 55 -5.41 -19.05 -1.49
CA ASP A 55 -5.18 -20.03 -2.56
C ASP A 55 -4.18 -19.51 -3.60
N THR A 56 -3.01 -19.05 -3.13
CA THR A 56 -1.96 -18.50 -4.01
C THR A 56 -1.54 -19.53 -5.04
N GLN A 57 -1.64 -19.13 -6.32
CA GLN A 57 -1.26 -19.96 -7.45
C GLN A 57 0.01 -19.43 -8.10
N VAL A 58 0.65 -20.25 -8.95
CA VAL A 58 1.83 -19.85 -9.73
C VAL A 58 1.55 -18.57 -10.53
N MET A 59 0.32 -18.41 -11.05
CA MET A 59 -0.11 -17.22 -11.80
C MET A 59 -0.21 -15.94 -10.97
N ASP A 60 -0.25 -16.05 -9.63
CA ASP A 60 -0.23 -14.89 -8.73
C ASP A 60 1.21 -14.42 -8.43
N SER A 61 2.23 -15.09 -8.98
CA SER A 61 3.64 -14.71 -8.80
C SER A 61 3.95 -13.39 -9.50
N ALA A 62 4.13 -12.35 -8.70
CA ALA A 62 4.37 -10.99 -9.15
C ALA A 62 5.12 -10.20 -8.06
N LEU A 63 5.58 -9.01 -8.41
CA LEU A 63 6.08 -8.04 -7.43
C LEU A 63 4.90 -7.24 -6.86
N TYR A 64 4.80 -7.21 -5.54
CA TYR A 64 3.74 -6.50 -4.83
C TYR A 64 4.29 -5.25 -4.15
N HIS A 65 3.70 -4.11 -4.47
CA HIS A 65 4.10 -2.81 -3.96
C HIS A 65 2.97 -2.19 -3.16
N CYS A 66 3.30 -1.45 -2.10
CA CYS A 66 2.32 -0.56 -1.46
C CYS A 66 2.78 0.89 -1.54
N ALA A 67 1.79 1.80 -1.62
CA ALA A 67 2.02 3.23 -1.54
C ALA A 67 0.96 3.88 -0.65
N VAL A 68 1.39 4.81 0.18
CA VAL A 68 0.52 5.69 0.96
C VAL A 68 0.40 7.04 0.27
N ASP A 69 -0.59 7.83 0.68
CA ASP A 69 -0.69 9.22 0.24
C ASP A 69 0.58 10.03 0.56
N ALA A 70 0.83 11.02 -0.28
CA ALA A 70 1.98 11.90 -0.14
C ALA A 70 1.89 12.69 1.16
N GLN A 71 2.85 12.46 2.05
CA GLN A 71 2.95 13.26 3.27
C GLN A 71 3.68 14.55 2.91
N CYS A 72 2.92 15.60 2.61
CA CYS A 72 3.48 16.93 2.43
C CYS A 72 3.83 17.50 3.82
N GLU A 73 5.11 17.43 4.19
CA GLU A 73 5.62 18.23 5.29
C GLU A 73 5.62 19.69 4.82
N LYS A 74 4.81 20.55 5.47
CA LYS A 74 4.77 21.99 5.19
C LYS A 74 6.05 22.65 5.72
N ALA A 75 7.17 22.42 5.05
CA ALA A 75 8.36 23.25 5.19
C ALA A 75 8.43 24.17 3.96
N ASN A 76 8.64 25.47 4.20
CA ASN A 76 8.70 26.51 3.17
C ASN A 76 9.60 26.09 1.99
N GLY A 77 8.99 25.78 0.83
CA GLY A 77 9.67 25.27 -0.37
C GLY A 77 9.13 23.92 -0.85
N GLU A 78 7.82 23.82 -1.04
CA GLU A 78 7.03 22.59 -1.14
C GLU A 78 7.48 21.62 -2.25
N GLN A 79 8.18 20.55 -1.85
CA GLN A 79 8.27 19.32 -2.63
C GLN A 79 7.60 18.21 -1.82
N CYS A 80 6.38 17.83 -2.20
CA CYS A 80 5.74 16.64 -1.63
C CYS A 80 6.55 15.43 -2.10
N LYS A 81 7.26 14.78 -1.18
CA LYS A 81 7.96 13.53 -1.47
C LYS A 81 6.92 12.44 -1.67
N ASN A 82 6.58 12.18 -2.91
CA ASN A 82 5.82 10.99 -3.26
C ASN A 82 6.80 9.82 -3.26
N THR A 83 6.35 8.70 -2.69
CA THR A 83 6.89 7.34 -2.85
C THR A 83 7.90 6.88 -1.80
N VAL A 84 7.38 6.18 -0.78
CA VAL A 84 8.13 5.13 -0.10
C VAL A 84 7.72 3.81 -0.74
N TRP A 85 8.62 3.23 -1.54
CA TRP A 85 8.45 1.90 -2.10
C TRP A 85 8.81 0.89 -1.00
N PHE A 86 7.80 0.29 -0.37
CA PHE A 86 8.05 -0.90 0.43
C PHE A 86 7.86 -2.12 -0.47
N ASN A 87 8.96 -2.83 -0.73
CA ASN A 87 8.86 -4.18 -1.25
C ASN A 87 8.22 -5.05 -0.16
N ALA A 88 6.96 -5.42 -0.36
CA ALA A 88 6.32 -6.37 0.52
C ALA A 88 6.71 -7.78 0.08
N ASN A 89 7.43 -8.49 0.95
CA ASN A 89 7.56 -9.94 0.79
C ASN A 89 6.27 -10.57 1.34
N LEU A 90 5.59 -11.35 0.51
CA LEU A 90 4.52 -12.23 0.96
C LEU A 90 5.11 -13.24 1.95
N ARG A 91 4.42 -13.47 3.06
CA ARG A 91 4.84 -14.40 4.11
C ARG A 91 3.85 -15.55 4.21
#